data_AF-A0A6P2RKN8-F1
#
_entry.id   AF-A0A6P2RKN8-F1
#
_cell.length_a   1.000
_cell.length_b   1.000
_cell.length_c   1.000
_cell.angle_alpha   90.00
_cell.angle_beta   90.00
_cell.angle_gamma   90.00
#
_symmetry.space_group_name_H-M   'P 1'
#
loop_
_entity.id
_entity.type
_entity.pdbx_description
1 polymer ?
#
loop_
_entity_poly.entity_id
_entity_poly.type
_entity_poly.pdbx_seq_one_letter_code
_entity_poly.pdbx_strand_id
1 'polypeptide(L)'
;MSTLDHAPEAGKFGLLRAAEAVTNWRALAMCAFAIVASMLMGMLTIQVLRHSPVLGLLFVIATFATALIGYSAVGIVLMRDAQGESVGFVDAVLQATFTAHRLLGIGVLLAVGWILLLLALLIVFLVCKIPGLGPLLYAIAYPLAAIVAGAIFAGMWYVGYPLAAPAIWQGNTTLQTAARLLHIGRRQLLGVIVRMFGLLLLVGVLSAVVFGILGTGAAIASSISAATGTSPLGGLLGMLGGMGGLGGLGGFGRHAGAYGMGAYGLGADAAGGGFGGMGGMGGFDYRSMAYLGAYGFGNGLLFAIGLVIPFLTFVNGTCLIYLQTVSGVDFSATEEKLSQHVADAKRHAEQARERAADRLAKARDAHTASTAGAAGAAPLTSPGTASPAADDATACAQCHKPMAADDLFCGECGARRSA
;
A
#
# COMPACT_ATOMS: atom_id res chain seq x y z
N MET A 1 -17.84 20.95 50.60
CA MET A 1 -19.29 20.79 50.42
C MET A 1 -19.78 21.90 49.52
N SER A 2 -19.82 21.63 48.21
CA SER A 2 -20.66 22.32 47.22
C SER A 2 -20.58 21.50 45.94
N THR A 3 -21.30 20.39 45.99
CA THR A 3 -21.69 19.56 44.84
C THR A 3 -22.61 20.41 43.97
N LEU A 4 -22.07 20.99 42.90
CA LEU A 4 -22.87 21.50 41.79
C LEU A 4 -22.60 20.60 40.58
N ASP A 5 -23.52 19.66 40.42
CA ASP A 5 -24.02 19.14 39.14
C ASP A 5 -23.02 19.15 37.99
N HIS A 6 -22.23 18.09 37.89
CA HIS A 6 -21.74 17.63 36.60
C HIS A 6 -22.70 16.57 36.09
N ALA A 7 -23.86 17.03 35.61
CA ALA A 7 -24.64 16.25 34.67
C ALA A 7 -23.70 15.91 33.49
N PRO A 8 -23.61 14.63 33.07
CA PRO A 8 -22.79 14.28 31.93
C PRO A 8 -23.41 14.92 30.69
N GLU A 9 -22.72 15.90 30.10
CA GLU A 9 -22.99 16.42 28.75
C GLU A 9 -22.78 15.29 27.72
N ALA A 10 -23.74 14.37 27.69
CA ALA A 10 -23.94 13.40 26.64
C ALA A 10 -24.44 14.16 25.41
N GLY A 11 -23.55 14.72 24.60
CA GLY A 11 -24.00 15.30 23.32
C GLY A 11 -23.01 16.05 22.46
N LYS A 12 -21.91 16.58 22.98
CA LYS A 12 -21.00 17.42 22.17
C LYS A 12 -19.57 16.91 22.23
N PHE A 13 -19.16 16.32 21.11
CA PHE A 13 -17.77 16.21 20.72
C PHE A 13 -17.02 17.48 21.08
N GLY A 14 -15.93 17.34 21.83
CA GLY A 14 -14.83 18.27 21.62
C GLY A 14 -14.14 17.86 20.33
N LEU A 15 -14.69 18.15 19.14
CA LEU A 15 -13.86 18.24 17.93
C LEU A 15 -12.65 19.16 18.21
N LEU A 16 -12.88 20.18 19.03
CA LEU A 16 -11.87 21.04 19.64
C LEU A 16 -10.89 20.30 20.57
N ARG A 17 -11.35 19.26 21.29
CA ARG A 17 -10.48 18.39 22.10
C ARG A 17 -9.55 17.54 21.25
N ALA A 18 -9.93 17.21 20.01
CA ALA A 18 -9.00 16.59 19.07
C ALA A 18 -7.82 17.53 18.77
N ALA A 19 -8.09 18.83 18.60
CA ALA A 19 -7.08 19.86 18.36
C ALA A 19 -6.22 20.19 19.60
N GLU A 20 -6.70 19.88 20.81
CA GLU A 20 -5.95 20.06 22.07
C GLU A 20 -4.67 19.21 22.10
N ALA A 21 -4.57 18.14 21.29
CA ALA A 21 -3.33 17.37 21.11
C ALA A 21 -2.13 18.24 20.71
N VAL A 22 -2.37 19.35 20.01
CA VAL A 22 -1.34 20.29 19.58
C VAL A 22 -0.71 21.01 20.78
N THR A 23 -1.39 21.09 21.91
CA THR A 23 -0.82 21.66 23.15
C THR A 23 -0.06 20.63 23.99
N ASN A 24 -0.15 19.34 23.66
CA ASN A 24 0.62 18.32 24.36
C ASN A 24 2.07 18.31 23.87
N TRP A 25 2.96 18.92 24.65
CA TRP A 25 4.39 19.05 24.30
C TRP A 25 5.08 17.70 24.08
N ARG A 26 4.65 16.63 24.79
CA ARG A 26 5.25 15.30 24.67
C ARG A 26 4.92 14.68 23.32
N ALA A 27 3.67 14.81 22.88
CA ALA A 27 3.23 14.35 21.57
C ALA A 27 3.91 15.14 20.45
N LEU A 28 4.04 16.47 20.60
CA LEU A 28 4.80 17.32 19.68
C LEU A 28 6.26 16.90 19.57
N ALA A 29 6.95 16.74 20.70
CA ALA A 29 8.35 16.35 20.74
C ALA A 29 8.57 14.96 20.10
N MET A 30 7.70 14.00 20.40
CA MET A 30 7.73 12.67 19.78
C MET A 30 7.49 12.71 18.28
N CYS A 31 6.52 13.50 17.82
CA CYS A 31 6.21 13.65 16.40
C CYS A 31 7.38 14.32 15.66
N ALA A 32 7.95 15.38 16.21
CA ALA A 32 9.13 16.04 15.65
C ALA A 32 10.32 15.06 15.56
N PHE A 33 10.60 14.30 16.62
CA PHE A 33 11.66 13.30 16.62
C PHE A 33 11.42 12.21 15.58
N ALA A 34 10.20 11.66 15.50
CA ALA A 34 9.81 10.64 14.53
C ALA A 34 9.97 11.12 13.08
N ILE A 35 9.58 12.38 12.80
CA ILE A 35 9.73 13.00 11.49
C ILE A 35 11.20 13.16 11.12
N VAL A 36 12.02 13.72 12.02
CA VAL A 36 13.46 13.91 11.77
C VAL A 36 14.15 12.57 11.56
N ALA A 37 13.87 11.57 12.40
CA ALA A 37 14.43 10.22 12.26
C ALA A 37 14.04 9.57 10.92
N SER A 38 12.76 9.67 10.53
CA SER A 38 12.27 9.13 9.25
C SER A 38 12.88 9.85 8.05
N MET A 39 13.04 11.17 8.14
CA MET A 39 13.64 11.99 7.08
C MET A 39 15.12 11.67 6.89
N LEU A 40 15.89 11.57 7.97
CA LEU A 40 17.31 11.19 7.92
C LEU A 40 17.47 9.77 7.37
N MET A 41 16.63 8.82 7.80
CA MET A 41 16.66 7.45 7.29
C MET A 41 16.28 7.37 5.81
N GLY A 42 15.29 8.15 5.37
CA GLY A 42 14.90 8.26 3.98
C GLY A 42 16.01 8.86 3.11
N MET A 43 16.70 9.90 3.58
CA MET A 43 17.86 10.47 2.89
C MET A 43 18.99 9.44 2.74
N LEU A 44 19.30 8.72 3.81
CA LEU A 44 20.30 7.66 3.78
C LEU A 44 19.91 6.56 2.78
N THR A 45 18.63 6.20 2.73
CA THR A 45 18.09 5.23 1.77
C THR A 45 18.29 5.67 0.32
N ILE A 46 18.00 6.93 0.01
CA ILE A 46 18.21 7.49 -1.33
C ILE A 46 19.70 7.46 -1.71
N GLN A 47 20.59 7.76 -0.77
CA GLN A 47 22.04 7.68 -1.01
C GLN A 47 22.49 6.24 -1.28
N VAL A 48 22.03 5.28 -0.48
CA VAL A 48 22.39 3.86 -0.65
C VAL A 48 21.85 3.30 -1.97
N LEU A 49 20.62 3.63 -2.36
CA LEU A 49 20.01 3.21 -3.63
C LEU A 49 20.83 3.62 -4.86
N ARG A 50 21.57 4.73 -4.79
CA ARG A 50 22.47 5.18 -5.87
C ARG A 50 23.69 4.28 -6.05
N HIS A 51 24.15 3.64 -4.98
CA HIS A 51 25.35 2.79 -5.00
C HIS A 51 25.01 1.30 -5.16
N SER A 52 23.94 0.83 -4.53
CA SER A 52 23.52 -0.57 -4.60
C SER A 52 22.00 -0.69 -4.46
N PRO A 53 21.28 -1.18 -5.50
CA PRO A 53 19.83 -1.30 -5.44
C PRO A 53 19.37 -2.37 -4.44
N VAL A 54 20.14 -3.45 -4.27
CA VAL A 54 19.83 -4.55 -3.34
C VAL A 54 19.95 -4.08 -1.89
N LEU A 55 21.04 -3.39 -1.55
CA LEU A 55 21.22 -2.80 -0.22
C LEU A 55 20.19 -1.68 0.00
N GLY A 56 19.89 -0.91 -1.03
CA GLY A 56 18.88 0.14 -1.00
C GLY A 56 17.49 -0.38 -0.66
N LEU A 57 17.09 -1.57 -1.16
CA LEU A 57 15.82 -2.20 -0.79
C LEU A 57 15.72 -2.48 0.71
N LEU A 58 16.80 -2.95 1.34
CA LEU A 58 16.83 -3.15 2.80
C LEU A 58 16.65 -1.83 3.56
N PHE A 59 17.26 -0.75 3.06
CA PHE A 59 17.10 0.59 3.62
C PHE A 59 15.69 1.17 3.40
N VAL A 60 15.01 0.82 2.31
CA VAL A 60 13.57 1.15 2.12
C VAL A 60 12.73 0.48 3.20
N ILE A 61 12.95 -0.81 3.46
CA ILE A 61 12.25 -1.54 4.54
C ILE A 61 12.55 -0.88 5.89
N ALA A 62 13.82 -0.54 6.15
CA ALA A 62 14.21 0.11 7.40
C ALA A 62 13.59 1.51 7.55
N THR A 63 13.49 2.30 6.48
CA THR A 63 12.80 3.61 6.48
C THR A 63 11.32 3.44 6.78
N PHE A 64 10.67 2.47 6.14
CA PHE A 64 9.27 2.17 6.41
C PHE A 64 9.05 1.72 7.86
N ALA A 65 9.94 0.88 8.40
CA ALA A 65 9.89 0.46 9.80
C ALA A 65 10.06 1.65 10.76
N THR A 66 11.04 2.53 10.52
CA THR A 66 11.26 3.75 11.31
C THR A 66 10.03 4.65 11.30
N ALA A 67 9.42 4.89 10.13
CA ALA A 67 8.22 5.69 10.01
C ALA A 67 7.02 5.06 10.74
N LEU A 68 6.86 3.73 10.63
CA LEU A 68 5.77 2.99 11.28
C LEU A 68 5.92 2.97 12.82
N ILE A 69 7.15 2.82 13.32
CA ILE A 69 7.47 2.91 14.75
C ILE A 69 7.21 4.33 15.24
N GLY A 70 7.67 5.35 14.50
CA GLY A 70 7.41 6.75 14.84
C GLY A 70 5.92 7.09 14.90
N TYR A 71 5.16 6.70 13.88
CA TYR A 71 3.70 6.81 13.84
C TYR A 71 3.04 6.15 15.07
N SER A 72 3.46 4.93 15.38
CA SER A 72 2.89 4.16 16.49
C SER A 72 3.30 4.73 17.85
N ALA A 73 4.51 5.26 18.00
CA ALA A 73 4.97 5.86 19.26
C ALA A 73 4.17 7.13 19.58
N VAL A 74 3.94 8.00 18.59
CA VAL A 74 3.08 9.18 18.75
C VAL A 74 1.64 8.76 19.09
N GLY A 75 1.12 7.76 18.38
CA GLY A 75 -0.20 7.20 18.64
C GLY A 75 -0.37 6.64 20.06
N ILE A 76 0.62 5.91 20.57
CA ILE A 76 0.62 5.37 21.94
C ILE A 76 0.64 6.50 22.97
N VAL A 77 1.45 7.55 22.78
CA VAL A 77 1.46 8.71 23.68
C VAL A 77 0.09 9.38 23.73
N LEU A 78 -0.53 9.64 22.57
CA LEU A 78 -1.86 10.26 22.49
C LEU A 78 -2.98 9.36 23.01
N MET A 79 -2.89 8.05 22.74
CA MET A 79 -3.85 7.06 23.22
C MET A 79 -3.84 6.99 24.75
N ARG A 80 -2.66 6.98 25.37
CA ARG A 80 -2.51 7.00 26.83
C ARG A 80 -3.00 8.31 27.43
N ASP A 81 -2.66 9.44 26.82
CA ASP A 81 -3.13 10.76 27.24
C ASP A 81 -4.66 10.85 27.20
N ALA A 82 -5.29 10.31 26.14
CA ALA A 82 -6.75 10.22 26.03
C ALA A 82 -7.40 9.29 27.06
N GLN A 83 -6.65 8.33 27.62
CA GLN A 83 -7.06 7.48 28.74
C GLN A 83 -6.80 8.12 30.11
N GLY A 84 -6.19 9.31 30.16
CA GLY A 84 -5.77 9.97 31.40
C GLY A 84 -4.48 9.40 32.00
N GLU A 85 -3.75 8.59 31.23
CA GLU A 85 -2.45 8.00 31.61
C GLU A 85 -1.30 8.73 30.91
N SER A 86 -0.07 8.56 31.41
CA SER A 86 1.11 9.13 30.78
C SER A 86 2.22 8.10 30.64
N VAL A 87 2.91 8.09 29.49
CA VAL A 87 3.91 7.07 29.13
C VAL A 87 5.26 7.70 28.80
N GLY A 88 6.34 7.15 29.35
CA GLY A 88 7.70 7.62 29.07
C GLY A 88 8.03 7.56 27.58
N PHE A 89 8.94 8.43 27.11
CA PHE A 89 9.35 8.47 25.70
C PHE A 89 9.93 7.12 25.24
N VAL A 90 10.84 6.54 26.05
CA VAL A 90 11.49 5.27 25.75
C VAL A 90 10.48 4.12 25.75
N ASP A 91 9.60 4.07 26.75
CA ASP A 91 8.56 3.05 26.85
C ASP A 91 7.61 3.08 25.65
N ALA A 92 7.26 4.29 25.18
CA ALA A 92 6.44 4.46 23.99
C ALA A 92 7.14 3.92 22.73
N VAL A 93 8.44 4.15 22.54
CA VAL A 93 9.20 3.62 21.40
C VAL A 93 9.33 2.09 21.47
N LEU A 94 9.63 1.55 22.65
CA LEU A 94 9.71 0.10 22.85
C LEU A 94 8.36 -0.56 22.56
N GLN A 95 7.28 -0.02 23.11
CA GLN A 95 5.93 -0.51 22.85
C GLN A 95 5.54 -0.34 21.36
N ALA A 96 5.94 0.75 20.72
CA ALA A 96 5.74 0.97 19.28
C ALA A 96 6.44 -0.10 18.42
N THR A 97 7.67 -0.46 18.79
CA THR A 97 8.45 -1.50 18.11
C THR A 97 7.74 -2.86 18.17
N PHE A 98 7.20 -3.21 19.34
CA PHE A 98 6.44 -4.44 19.51
C PHE A 98 4.99 -4.39 18.99
N THR A 99 4.43 -3.21 18.70
CA THR A 99 3.08 -3.09 18.12
C THR A 99 3.09 -2.98 16.59
N ALA A 100 4.22 -2.59 15.99
CA ALA A 100 4.37 -2.41 14.55
C ALA A 100 3.92 -3.65 13.73
N HIS A 101 4.32 -4.86 14.16
CA HIS A 101 3.94 -6.09 13.46
C HIS A 101 2.43 -6.38 13.51
N ARG A 102 1.75 -5.98 14.61
CA ARG A 102 0.29 -6.14 14.74
C ARG A 102 -0.44 -5.19 13.81
N LEU A 103 0.04 -3.95 13.71
CA LEU A 103 -0.53 -2.94 12.82
C LEU A 103 -0.35 -3.35 11.35
N LEU A 104 0.83 -3.87 11.01
CA LEU A 104 1.09 -4.45 9.70
C LEU A 104 0.19 -5.66 9.43
N GLY A 105 -0.03 -6.52 10.43
CA GLY A 105 -0.95 -7.66 10.34
C GLY A 105 -2.39 -7.26 10.01
N ILE A 106 -2.94 -6.22 10.65
CA ILE A 106 -4.26 -5.68 10.28
C ILE A 106 -4.23 -5.08 8.88
N GLY A 107 -3.19 -4.31 8.54
CA GLY A 107 -3.05 -3.73 7.19
C GLY A 107 -3.09 -4.81 6.10
N VAL A 108 -2.35 -5.90 6.29
CA VAL A 108 -2.36 -7.07 5.39
C VAL A 108 -3.74 -7.72 5.37
N LEU A 109 -4.40 -7.90 6.51
CA LEU A 109 -5.73 -8.50 6.57
C LEU A 109 -6.76 -7.68 5.77
N LEU A 110 -6.76 -6.36 5.92
CA LEU A 110 -7.64 -5.46 5.18
C LEU A 110 -7.30 -5.47 3.68
N ALA A 111 -6.03 -5.48 3.32
CA ALA A 111 -5.59 -5.57 1.92
C ALA A 111 -6.00 -6.90 1.27
N VAL A 112 -5.84 -8.02 1.97
CA VAL A 112 -6.29 -9.34 1.50
C VAL A 112 -7.81 -9.37 1.34
N GLY A 113 -8.56 -8.83 2.30
CA GLY A 113 -10.01 -8.69 2.19
C GLY A 113 -10.44 -7.89 0.96
N TRP A 114 -9.72 -6.79 0.66
CA TRP A 114 -9.94 -5.98 -0.54
C TRP A 114 -9.67 -6.76 -1.83
N ILE A 115 -8.53 -7.44 -1.89
CA ILE A 115 -8.14 -8.24 -3.06
C ILE A 115 -9.15 -9.36 -3.32
N LEU A 116 -9.64 -10.03 -2.27
CA LEU A 116 -10.67 -11.07 -2.40
C LEU A 116 -12.00 -10.51 -2.93
N LEU A 117 -12.41 -9.33 -2.48
CA LEU A 117 -13.58 -8.64 -3.04
C LEU A 117 -13.39 -8.32 -4.52
N LEU A 118 -12.25 -7.74 -4.89
CA LEU A 118 -11.93 -7.43 -6.28
C LEU A 118 -11.91 -8.69 -7.15
N LEU A 119 -11.39 -9.79 -6.64
CA LEU A 119 -11.39 -11.09 -7.32
C LEU A 119 -12.80 -11.66 -7.47
N ALA A 120 -13.67 -11.53 -6.46
CA ALA A 120 -15.07 -11.90 -6.55
C ALA A 120 -15.83 -11.06 -7.61
N LEU A 121 -15.61 -9.74 -7.62
CA LEU A 121 -16.20 -8.85 -8.63
C LEU A 121 -15.66 -9.14 -10.03
N LEU A 122 -14.37 -9.48 -10.16
CA LEU A 122 -13.79 -9.94 -11.41
C LEU A 122 -14.52 -11.19 -11.92
N ILE A 123 -14.77 -12.19 -11.06
CA ILE A 123 -15.53 -13.39 -11.42
C ILE A 123 -16.95 -13.02 -11.88
N VAL A 124 -17.65 -12.14 -11.16
CA VAL A 124 -19.00 -11.68 -11.55
C VAL A 124 -18.98 -11.02 -12.93
N PHE A 125 -18.00 -10.16 -13.20
CA PHE A 125 -17.89 -9.49 -14.51
C PHE A 125 -17.43 -10.44 -15.62
N LEU A 126 -16.67 -11.49 -15.32
CA LEU A 126 -16.38 -12.56 -16.27
C LEU A 126 -17.66 -13.32 -16.66
N VAL A 127 -18.58 -13.58 -15.72
CA VAL A 127 -19.89 -14.17 -16.01
C VAL A 127 -20.74 -13.24 -16.89
N CYS A 128 -20.62 -11.93 -16.71
CA CYS A 128 -21.30 -10.94 -17.57
C CYS A 128 -20.80 -10.95 -19.03
N LYS A 129 -19.72 -11.68 -19.36
CA LYS A 129 -19.20 -11.77 -20.74
C LYS A 129 -19.90 -12.85 -21.59
N ILE A 130 -20.82 -13.63 -21.02
CA ILE A 130 -21.54 -14.69 -21.75
C ILE A 130 -22.38 -14.07 -22.89
N PRO A 131 -22.21 -14.51 -24.16
CA PRO A 131 -22.95 -13.96 -25.29
C PRO A 131 -24.47 -14.15 -25.13
N GLY A 132 -25.27 -13.14 -25.50
CA GLY A 132 -26.73 -13.14 -25.40
C GLY A 132 -27.28 -12.59 -24.07
N LEU A 133 -26.79 -13.06 -22.92
CA LEU A 133 -27.27 -12.65 -21.58
C LEU A 133 -26.43 -11.55 -20.93
N GLY A 134 -25.19 -11.39 -21.39
CA GLY A 134 -24.16 -10.54 -20.77
C GLY A 134 -24.55 -9.08 -20.56
N PRO A 135 -25.09 -8.36 -21.57
CA PRO A 135 -25.49 -6.96 -21.42
C PRO A 135 -26.58 -6.76 -20.35
N LEU A 136 -27.53 -7.70 -20.25
CA LEU A 136 -28.63 -7.62 -19.28
C LEU A 136 -28.15 -7.90 -17.84
N LEU A 137 -27.27 -8.89 -17.66
CA LEU A 137 -26.60 -9.14 -16.37
C LEU A 137 -25.73 -7.95 -15.95
N TYR A 138 -24.95 -7.38 -16.87
CA TYR A 138 -24.06 -6.26 -16.59
C TYR A 138 -24.82 -5.01 -16.12
N ALA A 139 -25.99 -4.73 -16.73
CA ALA A 139 -26.84 -3.59 -16.37
C ALA A 139 -27.23 -3.58 -14.87
N ILE A 140 -27.33 -4.76 -14.25
CA ILE A 140 -27.65 -4.91 -12.81
C ILE A 140 -26.38 -5.12 -11.98
N ALA A 141 -25.44 -5.94 -12.46
CA ALA A 141 -24.23 -6.29 -11.74
C ALA A 141 -23.31 -5.08 -11.51
N TYR A 142 -23.17 -4.18 -12.49
CA TYR A 142 -22.32 -3.00 -12.37
C TYR A 142 -22.74 -2.04 -11.24
N PRO A 143 -23.99 -1.54 -11.18
CA PRO A 143 -24.39 -0.62 -10.12
C PRO A 143 -24.33 -1.28 -8.74
N LEU A 144 -24.71 -2.56 -8.63
CA LEU A 144 -24.59 -3.31 -7.37
C LEU A 144 -23.13 -3.46 -6.93
N ALA A 145 -22.25 -3.85 -7.87
CA ALA A 145 -20.81 -3.95 -7.61
C ALA A 145 -20.22 -2.61 -7.18
N ALA A 146 -20.61 -1.51 -7.82
CA ALA A 146 -20.14 -0.16 -7.46
C ALA A 146 -20.57 0.24 -6.04
N ILE A 147 -21.84 0.00 -5.68
CA ILE A 147 -22.37 0.30 -4.34
C ILE A 147 -21.67 -0.56 -3.29
N VAL A 148 -21.56 -1.87 -3.52
CA VAL A 148 -20.93 -2.81 -2.59
C VAL A 148 -19.44 -2.50 -2.42
N ALA A 149 -18.71 -2.31 -3.52
CA ALA A 149 -17.30 -1.97 -3.49
C ALA A 149 -17.06 -0.63 -2.78
N GLY A 150 -17.86 0.39 -3.08
CA GLY A 150 -17.78 1.71 -2.44
C GLY A 150 -18.06 1.64 -0.93
N ALA A 151 -19.12 0.92 -0.53
CA ALA A 151 -19.46 0.74 0.88
C ALA A 151 -18.39 -0.03 1.66
N ILE A 152 -17.84 -1.11 1.08
CA ILE A 152 -16.75 -1.87 1.71
C ILE A 152 -15.46 -1.05 1.75
N PHE A 153 -15.13 -0.31 0.69
CA PHE A 153 -13.97 0.57 0.66
C PHE A 153 -14.05 1.62 1.77
N ALA A 154 -15.20 2.28 1.92
CA ALA A 154 -15.43 3.23 3.01
C ALA A 154 -15.36 2.54 4.38
N GLY A 155 -16.03 1.41 4.58
CA GLY A 155 -15.96 0.68 5.84
C GLY A 155 -14.54 0.25 6.22
N MET A 156 -13.74 -0.17 5.24
CA MET A 156 -12.44 -0.80 5.47
C MET A 156 -11.29 0.20 5.52
N TRP A 157 -11.19 1.10 4.54
CA TRP A 157 -10.10 2.07 4.44
C TRP A 157 -10.39 3.37 5.15
N TYR A 158 -11.62 3.85 5.11
CA TYR A 158 -11.99 5.13 5.73
C TYR A 158 -12.29 4.99 7.23
N VAL A 159 -12.93 3.89 7.66
CA VAL A 159 -13.24 3.64 9.07
C VAL A 159 -12.31 2.60 9.71
N GLY A 160 -12.16 1.44 9.06
CA GLY A 160 -11.45 0.29 9.62
C GLY A 160 -9.99 0.57 9.92
N TYR A 161 -9.26 1.10 8.92
CA TYR A 161 -7.83 1.36 9.05
C TYR A 161 -7.49 2.43 10.12
N PRO A 162 -8.15 3.60 10.17
CA PRO A 162 -7.87 4.60 11.20
C PRO A 162 -8.23 4.15 12.62
N LEU A 163 -9.25 3.29 12.80
CA LEU A 163 -9.62 2.76 14.11
C LEU A 163 -8.81 1.54 14.54
N ALA A 164 -8.21 0.81 13.60
CA ALA A 164 -7.31 -0.29 13.90
C ALA A 164 -6.10 0.16 14.73
N ALA A 165 -5.56 1.33 14.42
CA ALA A 165 -4.36 1.82 15.09
C ALA A 165 -4.60 2.11 16.59
N PRO A 166 -5.62 2.90 17.00
CA PRO A 166 -6.00 3.04 18.41
C PRO A 166 -6.30 1.72 19.12
N ALA A 167 -6.98 0.78 18.44
CA ALA A 167 -7.27 -0.53 19.01
C ALA A 167 -5.98 -1.29 19.39
N ILE A 168 -4.97 -1.23 18.53
CA ILE A 168 -3.67 -1.87 18.78
C ILE A 168 -2.87 -1.12 19.84
N TRP A 169 -2.91 0.21 19.84
CA TRP A 169 -2.21 1.03 20.85
C TRP A 169 -2.77 0.84 22.26
N GLN A 170 -4.05 0.51 22.39
CA GLN A 170 -4.65 0.05 23.65
C GLN A 170 -4.15 -1.32 24.12
N GLY A 171 -3.39 -2.05 23.29
CA GLY A 171 -2.79 -3.33 23.65
C GLY A 171 -3.52 -4.55 23.07
N ASN A 172 -4.60 -4.36 22.30
CA ASN A 172 -5.32 -5.49 21.69
C ASN A 172 -4.42 -6.28 20.72
N THR A 173 -4.70 -7.58 20.61
CA THR A 173 -4.09 -8.41 19.57
C THR A 173 -4.71 -8.13 18.20
N THR A 174 -4.08 -8.60 17.13
CA THR A 174 -4.61 -8.49 15.75
C THR A 174 -6.01 -9.10 15.64
N LEU A 175 -6.25 -10.25 16.29
CA LEU A 175 -7.54 -10.92 16.19
C LEU A 175 -8.64 -10.19 16.96
N GLN A 176 -8.34 -9.72 18.17
CA GLN A 176 -9.27 -8.89 18.95
C GLN A 176 -9.60 -7.59 18.21
N THR A 177 -8.59 -6.96 17.62
CA THR A 177 -8.78 -5.76 16.79
C THR A 177 -9.71 -6.04 15.61
N ALA A 178 -9.49 -7.14 14.89
CA ALA A 178 -10.36 -7.54 13.78
C ALA A 178 -11.81 -7.80 14.24
N ALA A 179 -12.00 -8.50 15.36
CA ALA A 179 -13.33 -8.76 15.93
C ALA A 179 -14.07 -7.46 16.29
N ARG A 180 -13.39 -6.53 16.95
CA ARG A 180 -13.95 -5.22 17.33
C ARG A 180 -14.31 -4.40 16.10
N LEU A 181 -13.43 -4.34 15.10
CA LEU A 181 -13.70 -3.63 13.85
C LEU A 181 -14.87 -4.24 13.08
N LEU A 182 -14.99 -5.57 13.04
CA LEU A 182 -16.15 -6.25 12.44
C LEU A 182 -17.45 -5.94 13.17
N HIS A 183 -17.41 -5.87 14.50
CA HIS A 183 -18.59 -5.49 15.30
C HIS A 183 -19.01 -4.04 15.02
N ILE A 184 -18.06 -3.10 15.11
CA ILE A 184 -18.27 -1.68 14.80
C ILE A 184 -18.79 -1.52 13.36
N GLY A 185 -18.18 -2.26 12.44
CA GLY A 185 -18.54 -2.36 11.02
C GLY A 185 -19.95 -2.89 10.76
N ARG A 186 -20.59 -3.56 11.71
CA ARG A 186 -21.94 -4.12 11.53
C ARG A 186 -23.02 -3.34 12.26
N ARG A 187 -22.67 -2.65 13.35
CA ARG A 187 -23.66 -2.02 14.25
C ARG A 187 -23.62 -0.50 14.25
N GLN A 188 -22.47 0.12 13.95
CA GLN A 188 -22.27 1.55 14.20
C GLN A 188 -21.57 2.29 13.05
N LEU A 189 -21.45 1.69 11.86
CA LEU A 189 -20.77 2.31 10.71
C LEU A 189 -21.20 3.74 10.45
N LEU A 190 -22.50 3.98 10.34
CA LEU A 190 -23.00 5.31 9.96
C LEU A 190 -22.60 6.37 11.01
N GLY A 191 -22.75 6.07 12.30
CA GLY A 191 -22.38 6.99 13.38
C GLY A 191 -20.88 7.27 13.40
N VAL A 192 -20.06 6.25 13.18
CA VAL A 192 -18.60 6.39 13.13
C VAL A 192 -18.14 7.14 11.87
N ILE A 193 -18.77 6.90 10.73
CA ILE A 193 -18.51 7.62 9.47
C ILE A 193 -18.78 9.12 9.67
N VAL A 194 -19.91 9.49 10.27
CA VAL A 194 -20.24 10.90 10.52
C VAL A 194 -19.19 11.56 11.43
N ARG A 195 -18.73 10.85 12.47
CA ARG A 195 -17.66 11.34 13.37
C ARG A 195 -16.33 11.51 12.65
N MET A 196 -15.92 10.53 11.86
CA MET A 196 -14.71 10.59 11.04
C MET A 196 -14.78 11.68 9.98
N PHE A 197 -15.96 11.90 9.39
CA PHE A 197 -16.19 12.98 8.44
C PHE A 197 -16.01 14.35 9.08
N GLY A 198 -16.61 14.57 10.26
CA GLY A 198 -16.39 15.78 11.04
C GLY A 198 -14.92 16.01 11.39
N LEU A 199 -14.21 14.95 11.80
CA LEU A 199 -12.78 15.01 12.10
C LEU A 199 -11.96 15.37 10.86
N LEU A 200 -12.23 14.75 9.71
CA LEU A 200 -11.50 15.03 8.48
C LEU A 200 -11.80 16.42 7.92
N LEU A 201 -13.01 16.93 8.10
CA LEU A 201 -13.33 18.31 7.76
C LEU A 201 -12.49 19.27 8.63
N LEU A 202 -12.45 19.05 9.95
CA LEU A 202 -11.62 19.84 10.86
C LEU A 202 -10.13 19.77 10.48
N VAL A 203 -9.59 18.56 10.32
CA VAL A 203 -8.19 18.34 9.92
C VAL A 203 -7.92 18.94 8.55
N GLY A 204 -8.87 18.87 7.62
CA GLY A 204 -8.77 19.46 6.28
C GLY A 204 -8.68 20.98 6.32
N VAL A 205 -9.52 21.64 7.12
CA VAL A 205 -9.46 23.10 7.35
C VAL A 205 -8.14 23.49 8.01
N LEU A 206 -7.73 22.78 9.06
CA LEU A 206 -6.44 23.03 9.73
C LEU A 206 -5.26 22.84 8.77
N SER A 207 -5.30 21.79 7.94
CA SER A 207 -4.30 21.54 6.91
C SER A 207 -4.27 22.68 5.89
N ALA A 208 -5.42 23.11 5.38
CA ALA A 208 -5.52 24.21 4.42
C ALA A 208 -4.94 25.52 4.99
N VAL A 209 -5.21 25.83 6.26
CA VAL A 209 -4.64 27.01 6.93
C VAL A 209 -3.12 26.88 7.08
N VAL A 210 -2.63 25.76 7.62
CA VAL A 210 -1.19 25.54 7.86
C VAL A 210 -0.41 25.53 6.53
N PHE A 211 -0.87 24.77 5.54
CA PHE A 211 -0.24 24.73 4.22
C PHE A 211 -0.44 26.02 3.42
N GLY A 212 -1.52 26.77 3.64
CA GLY A 212 -1.71 28.09 3.07
C GLY A 212 -0.65 29.07 3.57
N ILE A 213 -0.40 29.11 4.88
CA ILE A 213 0.64 29.94 5.50
C ILE A 213 2.02 29.51 5.02
N LEU A 214 2.34 28.22 5.15
CA LEU A 214 3.65 27.68 4.77
C LEU A 214 3.91 27.77 3.27
N GLY A 215 2.89 27.53 2.45
CA GLY A 215 2.97 27.63 0.99
C GLY A 215 3.17 29.07 0.53
N THR A 216 2.50 30.04 1.15
CA THR A 216 2.73 31.46 0.88
C THR A 216 4.15 31.87 1.27
N GLY A 217 4.63 31.43 2.45
CA GLY A 217 6.01 31.65 2.88
C GLY A 217 7.04 31.02 1.94
N ALA A 218 6.80 29.79 1.49
CA ALA A 218 7.65 29.09 0.53
C ALA A 218 7.67 29.79 -0.84
N ALA A 219 6.54 30.32 -1.30
CA ALA A 219 6.45 31.09 -2.54
C ALA A 219 7.25 32.40 -2.46
N ILE A 220 7.11 33.15 -1.37
CA ILE A 220 7.88 34.38 -1.12
C ILE A 220 9.38 34.05 -1.07
N ALA A 221 9.79 33.07 -0.27
CA ALA A 221 11.19 32.67 -0.16
C ALA A 221 11.76 32.24 -1.51
N SER A 222 11.01 31.45 -2.28
CA SER A 222 11.42 31.01 -3.62
C SER A 222 11.54 32.17 -4.62
N SER A 223 10.67 33.18 -4.53
CA SER A 223 10.74 34.38 -5.39
C SER A 223 11.99 35.21 -5.11
N ILE A 224 12.37 35.37 -3.83
CA ILE A 224 13.59 36.08 -3.43
C ILE A 224 14.82 35.27 -3.83
N SER A 225 14.81 33.95 -3.63
CA SER A 225 15.89 33.06 -4.11
C SER A 225 16.09 33.19 -5.61
N ALA A 226 15.01 33.25 -6.40
CA ALA A 226 15.10 33.44 -7.84
C ALA A 226 15.74 34.81 -8.18
N ALA A 227 15.39 35.87 -7.46
CA ALA A 227 15.96 37.20 -7.64
C ALA A 227 17.48 37.25 -7.33
N THR A 228 17.99 36.40 -6.43
CA THR A 228 19.43 36.29 -6.14
C THR A 228 20.19 35.36 -7.09
N GLY A 229 19.55 34.88 -8.15
CA GLY A 229 20.14 33.96 -9.13
C GLY A 229 20.12 32.49 -8.72
N THR A 230 19.49 32.17 -7.58
CA THR A 230 19.21 30.78 -7.16
C THR A 230 17.78 30.43 -7.54
N SER A 231 17.56 29.92 -8.76
CA SER A 231 16.21 29.52 -9.22
C SER A 231 16.00 27.99 -9.14
N PRO A 232 15.88 27.38 -7.95
CA PRO A 232 15.67 25.93 -7.83
C PRO A 232 14.34 25.49 -8.44
N LEU A 233 13.31 26.35 -8.39
CA LEU A 233 12.03 26.12 -9.09
C LEU A 233 12.22 26.15 -10.62
N GLY A 234 13.08 27.03 -11.13
CA GLY A 234 13.45 27.07 -12.55
C GLY A 234 14.25 25.85 -12.98
N GLY A 235 15.15 25.34 -12.12
CA GLY A 235 15.86 24.08 -12.34
C GLY A 235 14.93 22.86 -12.34
N LEU A 236 13.93 22.84 -11.45
CA LEU A 236 12.89 21.80 -11.42
C LEU A 236 11.98 21.87 -12.66
N LEU A 237 11.46 23.06 -13.02
CA LEU A 237 10.67 23.23 -14.25
C LEU A 237 11.49 22.94 -15.51
N GLY A 238 12.78 23.28 -15.52
CA GLY A 238 13.70 22.93 -16.59
C GLY A 238 13.95 21.41 -16.69
N MET A 239 14.07 20.72 -15.56
CA MET A 239 14.17 19.26 -15.52
C MET A 239 12.86 18.58 -15.96
N LEU A 240 11.71 19.08 -15.51
CA LEU A 240 10.38 18.54 -15.84
C LEU A 240 9.98 18.86 -17.29
N GLY A 241 10.35 20.04 -17.80
CA GLY A 241 10.23 20.44 -19.20
C GLY A 241 11.21 19.71 -20.11
N GLY A 242 12.43 19.41 -19.64
CA GLY A 242 13.41 18.60 -20.36
C GLY A 242 13.01 17.12 -20.43
N MET A 243 12.38 16.60 -19.38
CA MET A 243 11.83 15.24 -19.34
C MET A 243 10.51 15.12 -20.14
N GLY A 244 9.72 16.19 -20.21
CA GLY A 244 8.58 16.32 -21.14
C GLY A 244 9.02 16.51 -22.60
N GLY A 245 10.20 17.09 -22.84
CA GLY A 245 10.81 17.23 -24.17
C GLY A 245 11.36 15.93 -24.75
N LEU A 246 11.72 14.96 -23.90
CA LEU A 246 12.15 13.62 -24.31
C LEU A 246 10.99 12.69 -24.68
N GLY A 247 9.75 13.04 -24.35
CA GLY A 247 8.53 12.39 -24.85
C GLY A 247 7.99 12.99 -26.16
N GLY A 248 8.60 14.07 -26.64
CA GLY A 248 8.16 14.83 -27.83
C GLY A 248 8.93 14.51 -29.11
N LEU A 249 9.32 13.25 -29.32
CA LEU A 249 9.81 12.78 -30.62
C LEU A 249 8.61 12.35 -31.48
N GLY A 250 7.94 13.34 -32.08
CA GLY A 250 6.97 13.07 -33.14
C GLY A 250 5.86 14.12 -33.24
N GLY A 251 5.99 15.06 -34.19
CA GLY A 251 4.83 15.78 -34.71
C GLY A 251 5.02 17.28 -34.89
N PHE A 252 5.47 17.66 -36.09
CA PHE A 252 5.16 18.89 -36.81
C PHE A 252 4.23 19.92 -36.13
N GLY A 253 4.73 21.15 -35.91
CA GLY A 253 3.88 22.27 -35.51
C GLY A 253 4.57 23.60 -35.22
N ARG A 254 5.71 23.93 -35.84
CA ARG A 254 6.13 25.34 -35.93
C ARG A 254 5.28 26.01 -37.02
N HIS A 255 4.73 27.18 -36.68
CA HIS A 255 3.97 28.12 -37.52
C HIS A 255 2.45 27.88 -37.65
N ALA A 256 1.68 28.42 -36.71
CA ALA A 256 0.39 29.08 -37.00
C ALA A 256 -0.08 29.89 -35.78
N GLY A 257 -0.49 31.14 -35.98
CA GLY A 257 -1.34 31.86 -35.03
C GLY A 257 -0.81 33.14 -34.39
N ALA A 258 0.01 33.91 -35.10
CA ALA A 258 0.25 35.31 -34.79
C ALA A 258 -0.93 36.20 -35.25
N TYR A 259 -2.10 36.13 -34.59
CA TYR A 259 -3.17 37.14 -34.69
C TYR A 259 -4.31 36.83 -33.69
N GLY A 260 -4.56 37.73 -32.73
CA GLY A 260 -5.78 37.66 -31.89
C GLY A 260 -5.61 38.18 -30.46
N MET A 261 -5.78 39.50 -30.29
CA MET A 261 -6.13 40.25 -29.07
C MET A 261 -6.90 39.42 -28.00
N GLY A 262 -6.71 39.54 -26.69
CA GLY A 262 -6.11 40.59 -25.86
C GLY A 262 -6.97 40.72 -24.59
N ALA A 263 -6.42 40.39 -23.41
CA ALA A 263 -7.00 40.75 -22.12
C ALA A 263 -5.95 40.63 -20.99
N TYR A 264 -5.65 41.77 -20.35
CA TYR A 264 -4.94 41.98 -19.08
C TYR A 264 -3.50 41.43 -18.90
N GLY A 265 -2.52 42.03 -19.59
CA GLY A 265 -1.10 41.93 -19.26
C GLY A 265 -0.51 43.30 -18.91
N LEU A 266 -0.45 43.64 -17.62
CA LEU A 266 0.22 44.83 -17.09
C LEU A 266 1.73 44.67 -17.32
N GLY A 267 2.34 45.64 -18.01
CA GLY A 267 3.65 45.50 -18.62
C GLY A 267 4.85 45.48 -17.67
N ALA A 268 5.86 44.70 -18.08
CA ALA A 268 7.26 44.91 -17.74
C ALA A 268 8.26 44.22 -18.71
N ASP A 269 7.89 43.93 -19.96
CA ASP A 269 8.78 43.21 -20.89
C ASP A 269 8.87 43.90 -22.26
N ALA A 270 9.71 44.94 -22.40
CA ALA A 270 9.96 45.54 -23.73
C ALA A 270 11.40 46.03 -23.98
N ALA A 271 12.35 45.82 -23.06
CA ALA A 271 13.74 46.25 -23.28
C ALA A 271 14.80 45.29 -22.70
N GLY A 272 14.51 43.99 -22.66
CA GLY A 272 15.48 42.96 -22.24
C GLY A 272 15.29 41.58 -22.88
N GLY A 273 14.29 41.41 -23.75
CA GLY A 273 13.89 40.12 -24.35
C GLY A 273 14.78 39.59 -25.46
N GLY A 274 16.07 39.97 -25.52
CA GLY A 274 16.98 39.64 -26.61
C GLY A 274 18.11 38.65 -26.28
N PHE A 275 18.33 38.33 -24.99
CA PHE A 275 19.50 37.53 -24.56
C PHE A 275 19.18 36.34 -23.65
N GLY A 276 17.91 35.90 -23.58
CA GLY A 276 17.50 34.74 -22.75
C GLY A 276 17.38 33.41 -23.49
N GLY A 277 17.40 33.42 -24.83
CA GLY A 277 17.07 32.25 -25.65
C GLY A 277 18.19 31.25 -25.92
N MET A 278 19.41 31.52 -25.45
CA MET A 278 20.59 30.68 -25.75
C MET A 278 21.35 30.22 -24.48
N GLY A 279 20.72 30.35 -23.30
CA GLY A 279 21.24 29.80 -22.03
C GLY A 279 20.69 28.42 -21.66
N GLY A 280 19.65 27.93 -22.37
CA GLY A 280 18.98 26.66 -22.06
C GLY A 280 19.73 25.39 -22.50
N MET A 281 20.93 25.53 -23.09
CA MET A 281 21.72 24.41 -23.61
C MET A 281 23.14 24.37 -23.00
N GLY A 282 23.36 25.07 -21.89
CA GLY A 282 24.62 25.14 -21.17
C GLY A 282 24.47 24.63 -19.74
N GLY A 283 24.82 23.36 -19.53
CA GLY A 283 25.25 22.84 -18.23
C GLY A 283 24.13 22.59 -17.21
N PHE A 284 23.80 21.31 -17.01
CA PHE A 284 23.45 20.84 -15.67
C PHE A 284 24.70 20.99 -14.78
N ASP A 285 25.01 22.22 -14.36
CA ASP A 285 26.13 22.49 -13.47
C ASP A 285 25.91 21.76 -12.15
N TYR A 286 26.95 21.14 -11.60
CA TYR A 286 26.93 20.49 -10.27
C TYR A 286 26.37 21.42 -9.18
N ARG A 287 26.61 22.74 -9.33
CA ARG A 287 26.07 23.79 -8.47
C ARG A 287 24.54 23.86 -8.54
N SER A 288 23.92 23.77 -9.72
CA SER A 288 22.46 23.73 -9.89
C SER A 288 21.82 22.47 -9.28
N MET A 289 22.49 21.31 -9.39
CA MET A 289 22.09 20.04 -8.77
C MET A 289 22.16 20.10 -7.23
N ALA A 290 23.20 20.74 -6.68
CA ALA A 290 23.34 20.93 -5.23
C ALA A 290 22.23 21.84 -4.66
N TYR A 291 21.92 22.95 -5.33
CA TYR A 291 20.81 23.83 -4.92
C TYR A 291 19.44 23.16 -5.09
N LEU A 292 19.25 22.34 -6.12
CA LEU A 292 18.02 21.56 -6.30
C LEU A 292 17.83 20.53 -5.18
N GLY A 293 18.91 19.83 -4.78
CA GLY A 293 18.88 18.91 -3.64
C GLY A 293 18.60 19.61 -2.30
N ALA A 294 19.26 20.76 -2.06
CA ALA A 294 19.02 21.57 -0.86
C ALA A 294 17.59 22.14 -0.82
N TYR A 295 17.05 22.57 -1.96
CA TYR A 295 15.67 23.00 -2.09
C TYR A 295 14.67 21.86 -1.81
N GLY A 296 14.92 20.67 -2.35
CA GLY A 296 14.11 19.49 -2.07
C GLY A 296 14.11 19.12 -0.59
N PHE A 297 15.27 19.18 0.06
CA PHE A 297 15.39 18.97 1.51
C PHE A 297 14.62 20.03 2.30
N GLY A 298 14.81 21.32 1.99
CA GLY A 298 14.14 22.44 2.67
C GLY A 298 12.63 22.39 2.54
N ASN A 299 12.12 22.10 1.33
CA ASN A 299 10.68 21.96 1.10
C ASN A 299 10.13 20.68 1.75
N GLY A 300 10.90 19.59 1.76
CA GLY A 300 10.56 18.38 2.49
C GLY A 300 10.42 18.63 3.99
N LEU A 301 11.35 19.37 4.60
CA LEU A 301 11.30 19.75 6.01
C LEU A 301 10.10 20.65 6.32
N LEU A 302 9.84 21.65 5.46
CA LEU A 302 8.69 22.56 5.60
C LEU A 302 7.37 21.79 5.51
N PHE A 303 7.25 20.84 4.58
CA PHE A 303 6.09 19.96 4.48
C PHE A 303 5.94 19.08 5.73
N ALA A 304 7.04 18.51 6.23
CA ALA A 304 7.06 17.72 7.46
C ALA A 304 6.56 18.51 8.67
N ILE A 305 7.06 19.73 8.85
CA ILE A 305 6.62 20.65 9.92
C ILE A 305 5.14 20.99 9.76
N GLY A 306 4.69 21.29 8.54
CA GLY A 306 3.29 21.58 8.24
C GLY A 306 2.34 20.43 8.55
N LEU A 307 2.81 19.19 8.42
CA LEU A 307 2.00 18.01 8.73
C LEU A 307 1.84 17.74 10.23
N VAL A 308 2.68 18.27 11.12
CA VAL A 308 2.65 17.96 12.56
C VAL A 308 1.27 18.25 13.16
N ILE A 309 0.73 19.46 12.93
CA ILE A 309 -0.54 19.90 13.52
C ILE A 309 -1.73 19.06 13.00
N PRO A 310 -1.93 18.92 11.67
CA PRO A 310 -2.96 18.02 11.14
C PRO A 310 -2.82 16.58 11.60
N PHE A 311 -1.59 16.07 11.62
CA PHE A 311 -1.30 14.68 11.99
C PHE A 311 -1.67 14.39 13.45
N LEU A 312 -1.21 15.23 14.40
CA LEU A 312 -1.55 15.07 15.81
C LEU A 312 -3.05 15.19 16.06
N THR A 313 -3.71 16.15 15.41
CA THR A 313 -5.16 16.34 15.51
C THR A 313 -5.90 15.10 14.99
N PHE A 314 -5.47 14.56 13.85
CA PHE A 314 -6.05 13.35 13.28
C PHE A 314 -5.88 12.15 14.22
N VAL A 315 -4.65 11.85 14.65
CA VAL A 315 -4.35 10.70 15.51
C VAL A 315 -5.07 10.79 16.85
N ASN A 316 -5.11 11.96 17.48
CA ASN A 316 -5.85 12.14 18.72
C ASN A 316 -7.36 11.99 18.51
N GLY A 317 -7.90 12.58 17.44
CA GLY A 317 -9.29 12.44 17.06
C GLY A 317 -9.70 10.98 16.85
N THR A 318 -8.87 10.17 16.18
CA THR A 318 -9.16 8.75 15.98
C THR A 318 -9.11 7.95 17.29
N CYS A 319 -8.17 8.26 18.20
CA CYS A 319 -8.13 7.66 19.55
C CYS A 319 -9.41 7.95 20.35
N LEU A 320 -9.88 9.20 20.34
CA LEU A 320 -11.10 9.61 21.04
C LEU A 320 -12.35 8.96 20.44
N ILE A 321 -12.47 8.95 19.11
CA ILE A 321 -13.58 8.28 18.41
C ILE A 321 -13.57 6.79 18.73
N TYR A 322 -12.40 6.15 18.75
CA TYR A 322 -12.27 4.74 19.09
C TYR A 322 -12.77 4.46 20.51
N LEU A 323 -12.25 5.18 21.53
CA LEU A 323 -12.65 5.02 22.93
C LEU A 323 -14.17 5.14 23.12
N GLN A 324 -14.78 6.12 22.47
CA GLN A 324 -16.23 6.33 22.55
C GLN A 324 -17.03 5.24 21.83
N THR A 325 -16.47 4.65 20.79
CA THR A 325 -17.13 3.58 20.03
C THR A 325 -17.08 2.26 20.80
N VAL A 326 -16.01 2.04 21.59
CA VAL A 326 -15.87 0.84 22.42
C VAL A 326 -16.46 0.99 23.82
N SER A 327 -16.71 2.22 24.31
CA SER A 327 -17.30 2.45 25.63
C SER A 327 -18.71 1.89 25.70
N GLY A 328 -18.93 0.90 26.57
CA GLY A 328 -20.25 0.29 26.79
C GLY A 328 -20.62 -0.85 25.84
N VAL A 329 -19.67 -1.35 25.03
CA VAL A 329 -19.89 -2.50 24.14
C VAL A 329 -19.13 -3.72 24.66
N ASP A 330 -19.83 -4.83 24.85
CA ASP A 330 -19.20 -6.12 25.16
C ASP A 330 -18.75 -6.83 23.87
N PHE A 331 -17.43 -6.97 23.71
CA PHE A 331 -16.81 -7.60 22.55
C PHE A 331 -16.50 -9.09 22.75
N SER A 332 -16.65 -9.62 23.98
CA SER A 332 -16.24 -10.97 24.35
C SER A 332 -16.83 -12.04 23.42
N ALA A 333 -18.15 -11.99 23.18
CA ALA A 333 -18.84 -12.93 22.31
C ALA A 333 -18.41 -12.85 20.84
N THR A 334 -17.96 -11.67 20.35
CA THR A 334 -17.47 -11.53 18.97
C THR A 334 -16.02 -12.01 18.86
N GLU A 335 -15.19 -11.70 19.87
CA GLU A 335 -13.80 -12.16 19.97
C GLU A 335 -13.72 -13.68 20.09
N GLU A 336 -14.59 -14.31 20.89
CA GLU A 336 -14.63 -15.76 21.07
C GLU A 336 -15.10 -16.49 19.82
N LYS A 337 -16.13 -16.01 19.13
CA LYS A 337 -16.55 -16.59 17.84
C LYS A 337 -15.42 -16.54 16.81
N LEU A 338 -14.71 -15.41 16.74
CA LEU A 338 -13.62 -15.26 15.79
C LEU A 338 -12.42 -16.15 16.15
N SER A 339 -12.10 -16.30 17.45
CA SER A 339 -11.03 -17.19 17.91
C SER A 339 -11.35 -18.66 17.64
N GLN A 340 -12.60 -19.07 17.84
CA GLN A 340 -13.09 -20.40 17.47
C GLN A 340 -12.93 -20.66 15.96
N HIS A 341 -13.37 -19.74 15.11
CA HIS A 341 -13.22 -19.88 13.65
C HIS A 341 -11.76 -19.96 13.20
N VAL A 342 -10.85 -19.21 13.84
CA VAL A 342 -9.41 -19.30 13.52
C VAL A 342 -8.82 -20.63 13.98
N ALA A 343 -9.22 -21.13 15.15
CA ALA A 343 -8.79 -22.44 15.64
C ALA A 343 -9.28 -23.57 14.72
N ASP A 344 -10.54 -23.49 14.26
CA ASP A 344 -11.11 -24.43 13.28
C ASP A 344 -10.35 -24.40 11.96
N ALA A 345 -10.11 -23.20 11.42
CA ALA A 345 -9.36 -23.04 10.17
C ALA A 345 -7.94 -23.60 10.28
N LYS A 346 -7.26 -23.40 11.42
CA LYS A 346 -5.93 -23.96 11.68
C LYS A 346 -5.96 -25.49 11.67
N ARG A 347 -6.92 -26.10 12.37
CA ARG A 347 -7.10 -27.56 12.38
C ARG A 347 -7.38 -28.11 10.98
N HIS A 348 -8.23 -27.44 10.20
CA HIS A 348 -8.52 -27.84 8.83
C HIS A 348 -7.30 -27.73 7.91
N ALA A 349 -6.47 -26.68 8.08
CA ALA A 349 -5.25 -26.50 7.31
C ALA A 349 -4.19 -27.56 7.64
N GLU A 350 -4.03 -27.92 8.92
CA GLU A 350 -3.14 -29.00 9.36
C GLU A 350 -3.59 -30.35 8.79
N GLN A 351 -4.88 -30.68 8.89
CA GLN A 351 -5.44 -31.89 8.28
C GLN A 351 -5.27 -31.92 6.76
N ALA A 352 -5.40 -30.78 6.08
CA ALA A 352 -5.18 -30.69 4.64
C ALA A 352 -3.70 -30.90 4.27
N ARG A 353 -2.77 -30.38 5.10
CA ARG A 353 -1.32 -30.60 4.93
C ARG A 353 -0.94 -32.05 5.15
N GLU A 354 -1.46 -32.70 6.18
CA GLU A 354 -1.25 -34.14 6.42
C GLU A 354 -1.78 -34.97 5.25
N ARG A 355 -3.00 -34.73 4.78
CA ARG A 355 -3.57 -35.41 3.61
C ARG A 355 -2.74 -35.18 2.34
N ALA A 356 -2.17 -33.99 2.15
CA ALA A 356 -1.30 -33.70 1.03
C ALA A 356 0.05 -34.42 1.15
N ALA A 357 0.64 -34.46 2.35
CA ALA A 357 1.87 -35.19 2.65
C ALA A 357 1.70 -36.70 2.45
N ASP A 358 0.59 -37.28 2.93
CA ASP A 358 0.26 -38.69 2.73
C ASP A 358 0.09 -39.05 1.26
N ARG A 359 -0.54 -38.16 0.48
CA ARG A 359 -0.68 -38.34 -0.97
C ARG A 359 0.67 -38.26 -1.68
N LEU A 360 1.54 -37.33 -1.27
CA LEU A 360 2.90 -37.23 -1.82
C LEU A 360 3.76 -38.43 -1.44
N ALA A 361 3.68 -38.91 -0.20
CA ALA A 361 4.39 -40.11 0.26
C ALA A 361 3.93 -41.35 -0.52
N LYS A 362 2.61 -41.57 -0.64
CA LYS A 362 2.05 -42.67 -1.45
C LYS A 362 2.43 -42.58 -2.92
N ALA A 363 2.44 -41.38 -3.51
CA ALA A 363 2.89 -41.18 -4.88
C ALA A 363 4.39 -41.46 -5.04
N ARG A 364 5.21 -41.06 -4.08
CA ARG A 364 6.64 -41.38 -4.06
C ARG A 364 6.86 -42.88 -3.95
N ASP A 365 6.18 -43.55 -3.01
CA ASP A 365 6.32 -44.99 -2.79
C ASP A 365 5.87 -45.79 -4.02
N ALA A 366 4.77 -45.40 -4.67
CA ALA A 366 4.33 -45.97 -5.94
C ALA A 366 5.36 -45.77 -7.07
N HIS A 367 6.02 -44.60 -7.12
CA HIS A 367 7.06 -44.33 -8.09
C HIS A 367 8.34 -45.15 -7.81
N THR A 368 8.74 -45.30 -6.54
CA THR A 368 9.89 -46.15 -6.16
C THR A 368 9.62 -47.63 -6.44
N ALA A 369 8.40 -48.11 -6.17
CA ALA A 369 7.98 -49.47 -6.49
C ALA A 369 7.97 -49.73 -8.00
N SER A 370 7.52 -48.77 -8.80
CA SER A 370 7.57 -48.84 -10.27
C SER A 370 9.01 -48.86 -10.81
N THR A 371 9.93 -48.07 -10.23
CA THR A 371 11.36 -48.09 -10.63
C THR A 371 12.11 -49.34 -10.16
N ALA A 372 11.74 -49.91 -9.01
CA ALA A 372 12.33 -51.15 -8.51
C ALA A 372 11.86 -52.37 -9.32
N GLY A 373 10.61 -52.36 -9.81
CA GLY A 373 10.08 -53.39 -10.72
C GLY A 373 10.78 -53.44 -12.08
N ALA A 374 11.38 -52.33 -12.54
CA ALA A 374 12.15 -52.29 -13.78
C ALA A 374 13.62 -52.74 -13.64
N ALA A 375 14.14 -52.85 -12.42
CA ALA A 375 15.53 -53.24 -12.15
C ALA A 375 15.69 -54.72 -11.73
N GLY A 376 14.58 -55.44 -11.54
CA GLY A 376 14.54 -56.84 -11.10
C GLY A 376 14.26 -57.84 -12.22
N ALA A 377 15.09 -57.87 -13.27
CA ALA A 377 15.15 -59.00 -14.20
C ALA A 377 16.59 -59.17 -14.76
N ALA A 378 17.28 -60.21 -14.29
CA ALA A 378 18.52 -60.78 -14.82
C ALA A 378 18.42 -62.32 -14.69
N PRO A 379 19.19 -63.19 -15.39
CA PRO A 379 20.22 -62.98 -16.42
C PRO A 379 20.07 -63.88 -17.69
N LEU A 380 21.05 -63.72 -18.59
CA LEU A 380 21.32 -64.39 -19.89
C LEU A 380 21.05 -65.90 -20.00
N THR A 381 20.37 -66.30 -21.09
CA THR A 381 20.62 -67.56 -21.83
C THR A 381 20.16 -67.44 -23.30
N SER A 382 21.11 -67.53 -24.22
CA SER A 382 20.87 -67.88 -25.64
C SER A 382 20.86 -69.40 -25.77
N PRO A 383 20.16 -70.01 -26.76
CA PRO A 383 20.71 -70.08 -28.11
C PRO A 383 19.68 -69.99 -29.27
N GLY A 384 20.15 -69.39 -30.38
CA GLY A 384 20.11 -70.04 -31.70
C GLY A 384 18.83 -70.01 -32.56
N THR A 385 18.88 -69.14 -33.57
CA THR A 385 18.43 -69.35 -34.98
C THR A 385 16.95 -69.57 -35.29
N ALA A 386 16.27 -68.55 -35.84
CA ALA A 386 16.08 -68.38 -37.28
C ALA A 386 15.16 -67.17 -37.59
N SER A 387 15.66 -66.23 -38.40
CA SER A 387 14.87 -65.24 -39.16
C SER A 387 14.12 -65.96 -40.30
N PRO A 388 13.06 -65.43 -40.96
CA PRO A 388 13.03 -64.05 -41.47
C PRO A 388 11.66 -63.32 -41.43
N ALA A 389 11.69 -62.02 -41.13
CA ALA A 389 10.86 -60.99 -41.79
C ALA A 389 11.27 -59.61 -41.25
N ALA A 390 12.25 -59.00 -41.93
CA ALA A 390 12.35 -57.55 -41.97
C ALA A 390 11.49 -57.12 -43.16
N ASP A 391 10.55 -56.21 -42.94
CA ASP A 391 10.34 -55.00 -43.75
C ASP A 391 9.21 -54.15 -43.12
N ASP A 392 9.36 -52.83 -43.19
CA ASP A 392 8.46 -51.75 -42.71
C ASP A 392 8.58 -51.25 -41.27
N ALA A 393 9.80 -50.90 -40.82
CA ALA A 393 9.98 -49.94 -39.73
C ALA A 393 9.97 -48.50 -40.27
N THR A 394 8.95 -47.71 -39.94
CA THR A 394 8.85 -46.29 -40.31
C THR A 394 9.34 -45.39 -39.16
N ALA A 395 10.06 -44.31 -39.47
CA ALA A 395 10.51 -43.33 -38.47
C ALA A 395 9.43 -42.29 -38.17
N CYS A 396 9.31 -41.87 -36.91
CA CYS A 396 8.38 -40.81 -36.50
C CYS A 396 8.73 -39.48 -37.18
N ALA A 397 7.74 -38.80 -37.78
CA ALA A 397 7.96 -37.52 -38.47
C ALA A 397 8.41 -36.37 -37.54
N GLN A 398 8.18 -36.49 -36.23
CA GLN A 398 8.44 -35.42 -35.28
C GLN A 398 9.76 -35.58 -34.51
N CYS A 399 10.20 -36.82 -34.25
CA CYS A 399 11.41 -37.09 -33.48
C CYS A 399 12.38 -38.08 -34.15
N HIS A 400 12.05 -38.58 -35.34
CA HIS A 400 12.86 -39.47 -36.19
C HIS A 400 13.28 -40.81 -35.55
N LYS A 401 12.70 -41.18 -34.40
CA LYS A 401 12.90 -42.49 -33.79
C LYS A 401 12.09 -43.59 -34.52
N PRO A 402 12.58 -44.84 -34.55
CA PRO A 402 11.90 -45.94 -35.23
C PRO A 402 10.59 -46.31 -34.54
N MET A 403 9.54 -46.59 -35.33
CA MET A 403 8.23 -47.07 -34.89
C MET A 403 7.94 -48.42 -35.54
N ALA A 404 7.27 -49.33 -34.82
CA ALA A 404 6.83 -50.59 -35.39
C ALA A 404 5.69 -50.37 -36.40
N ALA A 405 5.52 -51.29 -37.36
CA ALA A 405 4.54 -51.16 -38.44
C ALA A 405 3.10 -51.00 -37.94
N ASP A 406 2.75 -51.55 -36.77
CA ASP A 406 1.39 -51.54 -36.23
C ASP A 406 1.10 -50.40 -35.23
N ASP A 407 2.10 -49.55 -34.92
CA ASP A 407 1.96 -48.50 -33.92
C ASP A 407 1.24 -47.25 -34.46
N LEU A 408 0.07 -46.94 -33.88
CA LEU A 408 -0.70 -45.71 -34.16
C LEU A 408 -0.09 -44.44 -33.54
N PHE A 409 0.75 -44.58 -32.51
CA PHE A 409 1.38 -43.48 -31.77
C PHE A 409 2.85 -43.78 -31.47
N CYS A 410 3.71 -42.77 -31.47
CA CYS A 410 5.11 -42.92 -31.13
C CYS A 410 5.27 -43.12 -29.61
N GLY A 411 5.87 -44.24 -29.19
CA GLY A 411 6.08 -44.56 -27.77
C GLY A 411 7.02 -43.61 -27.02
N GLU A 412 7.75 -42.76 -27.73
CA GLU A 412 8.76 -41.84 -27.15
C GLU A 412 8.25 -40.41 -26.99
N CYS A 413 7.47 -39.91 -27.95
CA CYS A 413 6.96 -38.53 -27.91
C CYS A 413 5.43 -38.42 -27.90
N GLY A 414 4.70 -39.54 -28.05
CA GLY A 414 3.24 -39.58 -28.06
C GLY A 414 2.57 -39.05 -29.33
N ALA A 415 3.35 -38.66 -30.34
CA ALA A 415 2.82 -38.15 -31.60
C ALA A 415 2.05 -39.23 -32.37
N ARG A 416 0.86 -38.90 -32.87
CA ARG A 416 0.04 -39.80 -33.70
C ARG A 416 0.68 -39.95 -35.08
N ARG A 417 0.72 -41.17 -35.61
CA ARG A 417 1.19 -41.43 -36.98
C ARG A 417 0.32 -40.64 -37.96
N SER A 418 0.96 -39.76 -38.74
CA SER A 418 0.34 -39.10 -39.90
C SER A 418 0.09 -40.15 -40.97
N ALA A 419 -1.16 -40.28 -41.42
CA ALA A 419 -1.59 -41.24 -42.42
C ALA A 419 -0.90 -41.03 -43.78
#